data_AF-A0A942B8W0-F1
#
_entry.id   AF-A0A942B8W0-F1
#
_cell.length_a   1.000
_cell.length_b   1.000
_cell.length_c   1.000
_cell.angle_alpha   90.00
_cell.angle_beta   90.00
_cell.angle_gamma   90.00
#
_symmetry.space_group_name_H-M   'P 1'
#
loop_
_entity.id
_entity.type
_entity.pdbx_description
1 polymer ?
#
loop_
_entity_poly.entity_id
_entity_poly.type
_entity_poly.pdbx_seq_one_letter_code
_entity_poly.pdbx_strand_id
1 'polypeptide(L)'
;MKKFLILAMGIGAASGAFAQTISITDFGAGYTQNFDSLTNTASNTALTAGGGEFNNGAGATLPGWYYGESGGSGSNYNIFGDNGSSNTGRYYSYGSAGSTERALGTASSGTVGNISYGARLVNNTGTSTGIAVIQFDLEQWRNGGNVNQQGLSLTYQLIKSGNSFAQSDFNTGTGYGSGHVWIQTTSTTDTNLTNLSAPVLTNTVLGPTSGSTAGALDGNDPANSVRVRAVVELFGEGLSWDNGDEFVFRFTDINDAGNDHGFGIDNVVVVPEPASFAVMGLGLLGLVSRRRKR
;
A
#
# COMPACT_ATOMS: atom_id res chain seq x y z
N MET A 1 -22.85 -52.36 -37.51
CA MET A 1 -22.69 -51.86 -36.13
C MET A 1 -21.89 -50.56 -36.20
N LYS A 2 -22.54 -49.40 -36.10
CA LYS A 2 -21.87 -48.09 -36.14
C LYS A 2 -21.54 -47.69 -34.69
N LYS A 3 -20.26 -47.63 -34.34
CA LYS A 3 -19.77 -47.23 -33.01
C LYS A 3 -19.84 -45.70 -32.91
N PHE A 4 -20.65 -45.18 -31.99
CA PHE A 4 -20.66 -43.76 -31.64
C PHE A 4 -19.52 -43.48 -30.67
N LEU A 5 -18.63 -42.55 -31.03
CA LEU A 5 -17.62 -41.98 -30.14
C LEU A 5 -18.27 -40.79 -29.42
N ILE A 6 -18.44 -40.87 -28.10
CA ILE A 6 -18.81 -39.71 -27.28
C ILE A 6 -17.50 -38.99 -26.93
N LEU A 7 -17.29 -37.83 -27.53
CA LEU A 7 -16.21 -36.92 -27.16
C LEU A 7 -16.66 -36.16 -25.91
N ALA A 8 -16.16 -36.57 -24.75
CA ALA A 8 -16.29 -35.79 -23.52
C ALA A 8 -15.39 -34.55 -23.65
N MET A 9 -15.97 -33.42 -24.08
CA MET A 9 -15.33 -32.11 -23.91
C MET A 9 -15.33 -31.80 -22.42
N GLY A 10 -14.19 -32.03 -21.77
CA GLY A 10 -13.94 -31.49 -20.45
C GLY A 10 -14.01 -29.96 -20.54
N ILE A 11 -15.10 -29.39 -20.02
CA ILE A 11 -15.15 -27.98 -19.66
C ILE A 11 -14.12 -27.82 -18.55
N GLY A 12 -12.90 -27.43 -18.92
CA GLY A 12 -11.97 -26.84 -17.98
C GLY A 12 -12.61 -25.54 -17.53
N ALA A 13 -13.17 -25.52 -16.32
CA ALA A 13 -13.42 -24.28 -15.64
C ALA A 13 -12.08 -23.52 -15.65
N ALA A 14 -12.06 -22.35 -16.29
CA ALA A 14 -10.97 -21.42 -16.10
C ALA A 14 -10.95 -21.14 -14.60
N SER A 15 -10.02 -21.76 -13.87
CA SER A 15 -9.63 -21.28 -12.55
C SER A 15 -9.17 -19.85 -12.79
N GLY A 16 -9.99 -18.87 -12.37
CA GLY A 16 -9.58 -17.48 -12.36
C GLY A 16 -8.21 -17.43 -11.70
N ALA A 17 -7.22 -16.82 -12.38
CA ALA A 17 -5.91 -16.67 -11.80
C ALA A 17 -6.08 -16.07 -10.40
N PHE A 18 -5.67 -16.80 -9.37
CA PHE A 18 -5.55 -16.22 -8.04
C PHE A 18 -4.53 -15.09 -8.19
N ALA A 19 -5.00 -13.87 -8.05
CA ALA A 19 -4.16 -12.69 -8.00
C ALA A 19 -3.05 -12.94 -6.96
N GLN A 20 -1.77 -12.77 -7.34
CA GLN A 20 -0.63 -13.08 -6.48
C GLN A 20 -0.69 -12.30 -5.17
N THR A 21 -0.31 -12.95 -4.06
CA THR A 21 -0.18 -12.33 -2.73
C THR A 21 1.20 -12.61 -2.16
N ILE A 22 1.67 -11.72 -1.29
CA ILE A 22 2.87 -11.94 -0.49
C ILE A 22 2.51 -12.88 0.66
N SER A 23 3.13 -14.05 0.71
CA SER A 23 2.88 -15.04 1.77
C SER A 23 3.69 -14.73 3.02
N ILE A 24 3.02 -14.36 4.11
CA ILE A 24 3.61 -14.27 5.45
C ILE A 24 3.57 -15.65 6.10
N THR A 25 4.75 -16.24 6.34
CA THR A 25 4.89 -17.56 6.99
C THR A 25 5.43 -17.46 8.41
N ASP A 26 5.99 -16.31 8.77
CA ASP A 26 6.43 -15.98 10.13
C ASP A 26 6.19 -14.49 10.38
N PHE A 27 5.40 -14.17 11.40
CA PHE A 27 5.14 -12.79 11.83
C PHE A 27 6.40 -12.07 12.29
N GLY A 28 7.38 -12.78 12.87
CA GLY A 28 8.64 -12.19 13.31
C GLY A 28 9.55 -11.76 12.16
N ALA A 29 9.46 -12.41 11.00
CA ALA A 29 10.25 -12.07 9.82
C ALA A 29 9.63 -10.90 9.04
N GLY A 30 8.29 -10.82 8.98
CA GLY A 30 7.57 -9.80 8.22
C GLY A 30 7.83 -9.87 6.71
N TYR A 31 7.69 -8.73 6.04
CA TYR A 31 7.96 -8.54 4.61
C TYR A 31 8.69 -7.22 4.38
N THR A 32 9.62 -7.20 3.42
CA THR A 32 10.35 -6.00 3.01
C THR A 32 10.30 -5.80 1.50
N GLN A 33 10.22 -4.55 1.05
CA GLN A 33 10.30 -4.16 -0.36
C GLN A 33 11.09 -2.84 -0.49
N ASN A 34 12.13 -2.85 -1.32
CA ASN A 34 13.00 -1.70 -1.58
C ASN A 34 12.93 -1.21 -3.03
N PHE A 35 12.10 -1.82 -3.87
CA PHE A 35 11.82 -1.39 -5.24
C PHE A 35 13.01 -1.22 -6.22
N ASP A 36 14.25 -1.56 -5.82
CA ASP A 36 15.46 -1.54 -6.66
C ASP A 36 15.37 -2.36 -7.96
N SER A 37 14.36 -3.23 -8.06
CA SER A 37 14.07 -4.01 -9.27
C SER A 37 13.23 -3.25 -10.30
N LEU A 38 12.75 -2.05 -9.99
CA LEU A 38 12.00 -1.20 -10.93
C LEU A 38 12.88 -0.69 -12.07
N THR A 39 12.24 -0.27 -13.17
CA THR A 39 12.93 0.28 -14.33
C THR A 39 13.69 1.57 -13.98
N ASN A 40 14.99 1.58 -14.28
CA ASN A 40 15.82 2.77 -14.18
C ASN A 40 15.99 3.50 -15.53
N THR A 41 15.19 3.12 -16.52
CA THR A 41 15.21 3.70 -17.85
C THR A 41 14.02 4.63 -18.06
N ALA A 42 14.27 5.74 -18.75
CA ALA A 42 13.24 6.68 -19.20
C ALA A 42 12.45 6.12 -20.39
N SER A 43 11.83 4.95 -20.21
CA SER A 43 10.99 4.26 -21.19
C SER A 43 9.60 4.03 -20.63
N ASN A 44 8.58 4.22 -21.47
CA ASN A 44 7.20 3.95 -21.09
C ASN A 44 6.95 2.44 -21.14
N THR A 45 6.94 1.77 -19.99
CA THR A 45 6.49 0.38 -19.92
C THR A 45 5.00 0.35 -19.60
N ALA A 46 4.22 -0.21 -20.53
CA ALA A 46 2.77 -0.23 -20.45
C ALA A 46 2.28 -1.05 -19.25
N LEU A 47 1.26 -0.50 -18.59
CA LEU A 47 0.41 -1.13 -17.60
C LEU A 47 -0.98 -1.36 -18.21
N THR A 48 -1.74 -2.27 -17.63
CA THR A 48 -3.13 -2.54 -18.02
C THR A 48 -4.02 -1.40 -17.56
N ALA A 49 -4.90 -0.94 -18.45
CA ALA A 49 -5.88 0.09 -18.13
C ALA A 49 -6.80 -0.34 -16.98
N GLY A 50 -7.00 0.56 -16.01
CA GLY A 50 -7.87 0.31 -14.87
C GLY A 50 -7.28 -0.57 -13.76
N GLY A 51 -5.99 -0.91 -13.81
CA GLY A 51 -5.29 -1.56 -12.70
C GLY A 51 -4.95 -3.03 -12.93
N GLY A 52 -4.13 -3.57 -12.02
CA GLY A 52 -3.70 -4.96 -12.03
C GLY A 52 -2.50 -5.20 -11.12
N GLU A 53 -1.88 -6.38 -11.25
CA GLU A 53 -0.57 -6.67 -10.64
C GLU A 53 0.49 -5.77 -11.26
N PHE A 54 1.31 -5.14 -10.43
CA PHE A 54 2.27 -4.14 -10.84
C PHE A 54 3.36 -4.75 -11.72
N ASN A 55 3.66 -4.14 -12.87
CA ASN A 55 4.83 -4.49 -13.69
C ASN A 55 5.99 -3.58 -13.27
N ASN A 56 7.16 -4.15 -13.00
CA ASN A 56 8.31 -3.39 -12.53
C ASN A 56 8.90 -2.45 -13.61
N GLY A 57 8.41 -2.51 -14.84
CA GLY A 57 8.91 -1.72 -15.96
C GLY A 57 10.15 -2.31 -16.63
N ALA A 58 10.72 -3.38 -16.06
CA ALA A 58 11.96 -4.04 -16.46
C ALA A 58 11.72 -5.50 -16.92
N GLY A 59 10.49 -5.80 -17.35
CA GLY A 59 10.14 -7.10 -17.94
C GLY A 59 9.63 -8.16 -16.95
N ALA A 60 9.35 -7.79 -15.70
CA ALA A 60 8.77 -8.69 -14.70
C ALA A 60 7.59 -8.05 -13.97
N THR A 61 6.77 -8.88 -13.30
CA THR A 61 5.80 -8.36 -12.31
C THR A 61 6.51 -8.11 -10.98
N LEU A 62 5.88 -7.31 -10.12
CA LEU A 62 6.24 -7.15 -8.72
C LEU A 62 5.21 -7.95 -7.90
N PRO A 63 5.52 -9.20 -7.51
CA PRO A 63 4.55 -10.11 -6.90
C PRO A 63 3.86 -9.51 -5.68
N GLY A 64 2.52 -9.60 -5.67
CA GLY A 64 1.69 -9.11 -4.57
C GLY A 64 1.51 -7.59 -4.51
N TRP A 65 2.16 -6.82 -5.40
CA TRP A 65 1.91 -5.39 -5.55
C TRP A 65 0.89 -5.13 -6.65
N TYR A 66 0.00 -4.19 -6.39
CA TYR A 66 -1.10 -3.82 -7.28
C TYR A 66 -1.15 -2.33 -7.47
N TYR A 67 -1.75 -1.92 -8.58
CA TYR A 67 -2.07 -0.53 -8.87
C TYR A 67 -3.50 -0.38 -9.36
N GLY A 68 -3.99 0.85 -9.33
CA GLY A 68 -5.34 1.22 -9.72
C GLY A 68 -5.47 2.71 -9.96
N GLU A 69 -6.37 3.09 -10.84
CA GLU A 69 -6.68 4.50 -11.12
C GLU A 69 -8.17 4.76 -10.98
N SER A 70 -8.55 5.96 -10.56
CA SER A 70 -9.95 6.38 -10.49
C SER A 70 -10.13 7.87 -10.75
N GLY A 71 -11.31 8.25 -11.25
CA GLY A 71 -11.69 9.67 -11.44
C GLY A 71 -10.99 10.40 -12.60
N GLY A 72 -10.11 9.72 -13.34
CA GLY A 72 -9.41 10.27 -14.51
C GLY A 72 -10.13 10.02 -15.83
N SER A 73 -9.78 10.80 -16.85
CA SER A 73 -10.15 10.61 -18.26
C SER A 73 -8.95 10.34 -19.17
N GLY A 74 -7.74 10.39 -18.60
CA GLY A 74 -6.47 10.12 -19.28
C GLY A 74 -6.24 8.64 -19.57
N SER A 75 -5.15 8.33 -20.29
CA SER A 75 -4.77 6.96 -20.65
C SER A 75 -3.29 6.66 -20.39
N ASN A 76 -2.71 7.27 -19.35
CA ASN A 76 -1.31 7.10 -18.99
C ASN A 76 -1.12 5.88 -18.07
N TYR A 77 -1.47 4.71 -18.58
CA TYR A 77 -1.28 3.43 -17.91
C TYR A 77 0.14 2.94 -18.17
N ASN A 78 1.12 3.55 -17.52
CA ASN A 78 2.51 3.16 -17.68
C ASN A 78 3.35 3.52 -16.46
N ILE A 79 4.40 2.75 -16.22
CA ILE A 79 5.51 3.14 -15.35
C ILE A 79 6.65 3.71 -16.21
N PHE A 80 7.31 4.74 -15.66
CA PHE A 80 8.40 5.45 -16.31
C PHE A 80 9.53 5.72 -15.31
N GLY A 81 10.78 5.46 -15.69
CA GLY A 81 11.94 5.83 -14.89
C GLY A 81 12.21 7.34 -14.97
N ASP A 82 12.06 8.06 -13.87
CA ASP A 82 12.28 9.50 -13.79
C ASP A 82 13.07 9.89 -12.53
N ASN A 83 13.62 11.10 -12.55
CA ASN A 83 14.31 11.71 -11.41
C ASN A 83 13.53 12.89 -10.80
N GLY A 84 12.23 12.99 -11.07
CA GLY A 84 11.36 14.08 -10.62
C GLY A 84 11.18 15.22 -11.63
N SER A 85 11.88 15.17 -12.76
CA SER A 85 11.85 16.24 -13.78
C SER A 85 10.55 16.26 -14.57
N SER A 86 9.89 15.12 -14.76
CA SER A 86 8.65 15.01 -15.51
C SER A 86 7.46 15.60 -14.74
N ASN A 87 6.55 16.27 -15.45
CA ASN A 87 5.28 16.77 -14.91
C ASN A 87 4.07 15.95 -15.39
N THR A 88 4.28 14.86 -16.14
CA THR A 88 3.15 14.11 -16.68
C THR A 88 2.51 13.25 -15.59
N GLY A 89 1.18 13.21 -15.52
CA GLY A 89 0.51 12.31 -14.60
C GLY A 89 0.65 10.84 -14.99
N ARG A 90 1.22 10.00 -14.11
CA ARG A 90 1.44 8.55 -14.28
C ARG A 90 2.12 7.93 -13.04
N TYR A 91 2.40 6.62 -13.12
CA TYR A 91 3.34 5.94 -12.22
C TYR A 91 4.79 6.21 -12.62
N TYR A 92 5.63 6.29 -11.60
CA TYR A 92 7.06 6.48 -11.74
C TYR A 92 7.80 5.38 -10.98
N SER A 93 8.86 4.92 -11.61
CA SER A 93 10.02 4.49 -10.83
C SER A 93 10.83 5.76 -10.63
N TYR A 94 10.99 6.23 -9.41
CA TYR A 94 11.78 7.42 -9.11
C TYR A 94 13.22 7.06 -8.71
N GLY A 95 14.15 7.98 -8.94
CA GLY A 95 15.57 7.79 -8.65
C GLY A 95 16.44 8.53 -9.67
N SER A 96 17.70 8.80 -9.31
CA SER A 96 18.67 9.39 -10.23
C SER A 96 18.79 8.59 -11.54
N ALA A 97 19.11 9.27 -12.65
CA ALA A 97 19.17 8.63 -13.97
C ALA A 97 20.17 7.45 -13.99
N GLY A 98 19.69 6.26 -14.36
CA GLY A 98 20.49 5.03 -14.39
C GLY A 98 20.79 4.40 -13.01
N SER A 99 20.36 5.00 -11.90
CA SER A 99 20.47 4.42 -10.56
C SER A 99 19.71 3.11 -10.46
N THR A 100 20.21 2.15 -9.68
CA THR A 100 19.45 0.95 -9.30
C THR A 100 18.71 1.14 -7.98
N GLU A 101 19.03 2.17 -7.20
CA GLU A 101 18.15 2.64 -6.13
C GLU A 101 16.95 3.30 -6.81
N ARG A 102 15.78 2.66 -6.70
CA ARG A 102 14.51 3.16 -7.20
C ARG A 102 13.42 3.16 -6.12
N ALA A 103 12.67 4.24 -6.01
CA ALA A 103 11.40 4.29 -5.29
C ALA A 103 10.18 4.04 -6.22
N LEU A 104 9.11 3.43 -5.69
CA LEU A 104 7.83 3.31 -6.41
C LEU A 104 6.97 4.55 -6.14
N GLY A 105 6.58 5.28 -7.17
CA GLY A 105 5.84 6.52 -6.96
C GLY A 105 4.88 6.92 -8.07
N THR A 106 4.35 8.12 -7.90
CA THR A 106 3.34 8.74 -8.76
C THR A 106 3.57 10.24 -8.85
N ALA A 107 2.99 10.85 -9.87
CA ALA A 107 2.53 12.23 -9.82
C ALA A 107 1.11 12.20 -10.34
N SER A 108 0.11 12.44 -9.49
CA SER A 108 -1.30 12.24 -9.85
C SER A 108 -1.91 13.38 -10.69
N SER A 109 -1.16 13.94 -11.65
CA SER A 109 -1.52 15.22 -12.26
C SER A 109 -2.24 15.19 -13.61
N GLY A 110 -2.97 16.26 -13.90
CA GLY A 110 -3.67 16.44 -15.18
C GLY A 110 -4.90 15.55 -15.29
N THR A 111 -4.96 14.69 -16.31
CA THR A 111 -6.17 13.89 -16.61
C THR A 111 -6.13 12.47 -16.07
N VAL A 112 -5.03 12.02 -15.47
CA VAL A 112 -4.88 10.64 -14.95
C VAL A 112 -5.84 10.33 -13.78
N GLY A 113 -6.36 11.36 -13.11
CA GLY A 113 -7.20 11.18 -11.93
C GLY A 113 -6.36 10.76 -10.74
N ASN A 114 -6.98 10.10 -9.75
CA ASN A 114 -6.30 9.57 -8.57
C ASN A 114 -5.56 8.29 -8.94
N ILE A 115 -4.34 8.17 -8.44
CA ILE A 115 -3.50 6.98 -8.66
C ILE A 115 -3.35 6.25 -7.33
N SER A 116 -3.45 4.93 -7.34
CA SER A 116 -3.24 4.10 -6.17
C SER A 116 -2.33 2.92 -6.43
N TYR A 117 -1.57 2.53 -5.41
CA TYR A 117 -0.69 1.37 -5.44
C TYR A 117 -0.45 0.84 -4.02
N GLY A 118 -0.05 -0.42 -3.90
CA GLY A 118 -0.03 -1.08 -2.59
C GLY A 118 0.11 -2.58 -2.69
N ALA A 119 0.05 -3.28 -1.56
CA ALA A 119 0.36 -4.69 -1.51
C ALA A 119 -0.74 -5.52 -0.86
N ARG A 120 -0.83 -6.78 -1.30
CA ARG A 120 -1.70 -7.82 -0.75
C ARG A 120 -0.87 -8.89 -0.09
N LEU A 121 -1.10 -9.13 1.19
CA LEU A 121 -0.38 -10.10 1.99
C LEU A 121 -1.36 -11.15 2.50
N VAL A 122 -1.00 -12.43 2.43
CA VAL A 122 -1.79 -13.53 3.01
C VAL A 122 -1.07 -14.06 4.25
N ASN A 123 -1.82 -14.29 5.32
CA ASN A 123 -1.29 -14.92 6.52
C ASN A 123 -1.31 -16.44 6.36
N ASN A 124 -0.14 -17.04 6.19
CA ASN A 124 0.09 -18.50 6.15
C ASN A 124 0.93 -18.97 7.35
N THR A 125 0.87 -18.26 8.48
CA THR A 125 1.66 -18.60 9.69
C THR A 125 1.06 -19.75 10.50
N GLY A 126 -0.20 -20.11 10.24
CA GLY A 126 -0.98 -21.05 11.07
C GLY A 126 -1.58 -20.42 12.33
N THR A 127 -1.36 -19.12 12.58
CA THR A 127 -1.86 -18.39 13.76
C THR A 127 -2.51 -17.06 13.37
N SER A 128 -3.13 -16.35 14.33
CA SER A 128 -3.70 -15.03 14.12
C SER A 128 -2.88 -13.93 14.78
N THR A 129 -2.96 -12.71 14.22
CA THR A 129 -2.40 -11.49 14.82
C THR A 129 -3.46 -10.40 14.94
N GLY A 130 -3.27 -9.54 15.95
CA GLY A 130 -4.08 -8.35 16.21
C GLY A 130 -3.34 -7.04 15.95
N ILE A 131 -2.13 -7.05 15.38
CA ILE A 131 -1.40 -5.83 15.02
C ILE A 131 -0.60 -6.05 13.74
N ALA A 132 -0.66 -5.10 12.82
CA ALA A 132 0.29 -4.97 11.71
C ALA A 132 0.99 -3.61 11.75
N VAL A 133 2.32 -3.60 11.66
CA VAL A 133 3.10 -2.36 11.54
C VAL A 133 3.56 -2.22 10.10
N ILE A 134 3.21 -1.10 9.46
CA ILE A 134 3.70 -0.72 8.13
C ILE A 134 4.70 0.42 8.33
N GLN A 135 5.91 0.27 7.81
CA GLN A 135 6.91 1.32 7.75
C GLN A 135 7.34 1.51 6.30
N PHE A 136 7.70 2.74 5.94
CA PHE A 136 8.20 3.09 4.61
C PHE A 136 8.82 4.48 4.67
N ASP A 137 9.68 4.78 3.70
CA ASP A 137 10.13 6.14 3.43
C ASP A 137 9.14 6.77 2.45
N LEU A 138 8.55 7.89 2.81
CA LEU A 138 7.84 8.75 1.86
C LEU A 138 8.85 9.74 1.31
N GLU A 139 9.09 9.69 0.01
CA GLU A 139 10.05 10.52 -0.69
C GLU A 139 9.34 11.48 -1.63
N GLN A 140 9.73 12.75 -1.62
CA GLN A 140 9.24 13.73 -2.58
C GLN A 140 10.27 13.94 -3.68
N TRP A 141 9.90 13.54 -4.88
CA TRP A 141 10.73 13.65 -6.07
C TRP A 141 10.40 14.89 -6.90
N ARG A 142 9.24 15.52 -6.67
CA ARG A 142 8.85 16.72 -7.41
C ARG A 142 8.05 17.69 -6.56
N ASN A 143 8.38 18.97 -6.69
CA ASN A 143 7.47 20.07 -6.38
C ASN A 143 6.74 20.49 -7.66
N GLY A 144 5.41 20.44 -7.63
CA GLY A 144 4.53 20.78 -8.75
C GLY A 144 4.45 22.28 -9.06
N GLY A 145 5.03 23.15 -8.23
CA GLY A 145 4.76 24.58 -8.26
C GLY A 145 3.44 24.93 -7.55
N ASN A 146 3.00 24.07 -6.63
CA ASN A 146 1.80 24.25 -5.82
C ASN A 146 2.20 24.62 -4.39
N VAL A 147 1.58 25.65 -3.83
CA VAL A 147 1.87 26.10 -2.46
C VAL A 147 1.17 25.24 -1.40
N ASN A 148 0.11 24.53 -1.80
CA ASN A 148 -0.55 23.57 -0.93
C ASN A 148 0.33 22.33 -0.80
N GLN A 149 0.52 21.89 0.44
CA GLN A 149 1.21 20.64 0.72
C GLN A 149 0.33 19.46 0.29
N GLN A 150 0.94 18.49 -0.38
CA GLN A 150 0.29 17.30 -0.92
C GLN A 150 0.95 16.06 -0.33
N GLY A 151 0.38 14.88 -0.56
CA GLY A 151 0.93 13.65 0.01
C GLY A 151 0.15 12.41 -0.35
N LEU A 152 0.52 11.29 0.28
CA LEU A 152 -0.08 9.99 0.02
C LEU A 152 -1.03 9.58 1.15
N SER A 153 -2.22 9.11 0.78
CA SER A 153 -3.15 8.53 1.74
C SER A 153 -2.94 7.03 1.91
N LEU A 154 -2.63 6.59 3.13
CA LEU A 154 -2.45 5.17 3.44
C LEU A 154 -3.75 4.59 4.02
N THR A 155 -4.33 3.63 3.33
CA THR A 155 -5.54 2.90 3.74
C THR A 155 -5.28 1.40 3.78
N TYR A 156 -6.04 0.65 4.58
CA TYR A 156 -5.94 -0.82 4.62
C TYR A 156 -7.31 -1.50 4.72
N GLN A 157 -7.36 -2.77 4.32
CA GLN A 157 -8.53 -3.64 4.36
C GLN A 157 -8.12 -5.07 4.75
N LEU A 158 -8.98 -5.73 5.51
CA LEU A 158 -8.88 -7.17 5.78
C LEU A 158 -9.86 -7.96 4.93
N ILE A 159 -9.36 -9.02 4.31
CA ILE A 159 -10.14 -9.94 3.48
C ILE A 159 -10.15 -11.28 4.17
N LYS A 160 -11.31 -11.62 4.75
CA LYS A 160 -11.47 -12.90 5.42
C LYS A 160 -11.37 -14.06 4.44
N SER A 161 -10.70 -15.12 4.84
CA SER A 161 -10.54 -16.35 4.05
C SER A 161 -11.87 -16.82 3.48
N GLY A 162 -11.88 -17.17 2.19
CA GLY A 162 -13.07 -17.57 1.44
C GLY A 162 -13.80 -16.43 0.73
N ASN A 163 -13.42 -15.17 0.98
CA ASN A 163 -13.89 -14.03 0.19
C ASN A 163 -12.92 -13.70 -0.94
N SER A 164 -13.43 -13.06 -1.98
CA SER A 164 -12.64 -12.67 -3.16
C SER A 164 -12.31 -11.18 -3.13
N PHE A 165 -11.10 -10.83 -3.57
CA PHE A 165 -10.70 -9.46 -3.85
C PHE A 165 -10.87 -9.14 -5.33
N ALA A 166 -11.59 -8.07 -5.66
CA ALA A 166 -11.68 -7.58 -7.03
C ALA A 166 -10.79 -6.35 -7.25
N GLN A 167 -10.23 -6.20 -8.45
CA GLN A 167 -9.45 -5.00 -8.82
C GLN A 167 -10.25 -3.69 -8.62
N SER A 168 -11.57 -3.73 -8.81
CA SER A 168 -12.45 -2.58 -8.55
C SER A 168 -12.39 -2.11 -7.10
N ASP A 169 -12.17 -3.02 -6.15
CA ASP A 169 -12.07 -2.70 -4.72
C ASP A 169 -10.78 -1.91 -4.43
N PHE A 170 -9.73 -2.16 -5.23
CA PHE A 170 -8.46 -1.46 -5.16
C PHE A 170 -8.52 -0.02 -5.74
N ASN A 171 -9.37 0.25 -6.72
CA ASN A 171 -9.35 1.52 -7.47
C ASN A 171 -10.09 2.69 -6.80
N THR A 172 -11.29 2.43 -6.28
CA THR A 172 -12.21 3.53 -5.91
C THR A 172 -12.16 3.87 -4.43
N GLY A 173 -11.71 2.96 -3.58
CA GLY A 173 -11.86 3.09 -2.12
C GLY A 173 -13.31 3.22 -1.66
N THR A 174 -14.29 3.20 -2.57
CA THR A 174 -15.72 3.34 -2.31
C THR A 174 -16.42 2.02 -2.61
N GLY A 175 -16.97 1.40 -1.57
CA GLY A 175 -18.19 0.60 -1.73
C GLY A 175 -18.04 -0.92 -1.79
N TYR A 176 -17.83 -1.52 -0.63
CA TYR A 176 -18.52 -2.71 -0.11
C TYR A 176 -19.49 -3.44 -1.07
N GLY A 177 -19.01 -4.51 -1.70
CA GLY A 177 -19.79 -5.75 -1.71
C GLY A 177 -19.74 -6.36 -0.31
N SER A 178 -20.88 -6.80 0.21
CA SER A 178 -21.13 -7.33 1.56
C SER A 178 -19.89 -7.96 2.28
N GLY A 179 -19.27 -7.24 3.24
CA GLY A 179 -18.41 -7.86 4.25
C GLY A 179 -17.01 -7.28 4.52
N HIS A 180 -16.51 -6.26 3.80
CA HIS A 180 -15.11 -5.82 3.95
C HIS A 180 -14.93 -4.31 4.17
N VAL A 181 -14.43 -3.90 5.35
CA VAL A 181 -14.22 -2.49 5.76
C VAL A 181 -12.81 -1.99 5.44
N TRP A 182 -12.68 -0.92 4.64
CA TRP A 182 -11.47 -0.08 4.66
C TRP A 182 -11.50 0.73 5.95
N ILE A 183 -10.67 0.37 6.93
CA ILE A 183 -10.70 1.03 8.23
C ILE A 183 -9.83 2.28 8.14
N GLN A 184 -10.49 3.43 8.17
CA GLN A 184 -9.87 4.74 8.35
C GLN A 184 -9.74 4.99 9.86
N THR A 185 -8.55 5.32 10.35
CA THR A 185 -8.32 5.58 11.77
C THR A 185 -8.95 6.92 12.19
N THR A 186 -10.25 6.90 12.48
CA THR A 186 -10.95 7.96 13.19
C THR A 186 -11.78 7.34 14.29
N SER A 187 -11.39 7.54 15.55
CA SER A 187 -12.32 7.46 16.67
C SER A 187 -12.34 8.81 17.38
N THR A 188 -13.49 9.50 17.31
CA THR A 188 -13.79 10.71 18.07
C THR A 188 -14.83 10.46 19.16
N THR A 189 -15.02 9.22 19.63
CA THR A 189 -15.93 8.95 20.74
C THR A 189 -15.43 7.83 21.65
N ASP A 190 -14.49 8.13 22.55
CA ASP A 190 -14.68 7.78 23.96
C ASP A 190 -13.87 8.70 24.91
N THR A 191 -14.48 9.05 26.05
CA THR A 191 -14.25 10.28 26.84
C THR A 191 -13.49 10.08 28.15
N ASN A 192 -12.34 9.39 28.14
CA ASN A 192 -11.44 9.41 29.30
C ASN A 192 -9.96 9.39 28.93
N LEU A 193 -9.52 10.53 28.41
CA LEU A 193 -8.14 10.88 28.10
C LEU A 193 -7.44 11.44 29.34
N THR A 194 -6.64 10.64 30.02
CA THR A 194 -5.40 11.16 30.61
C THR A 194 -4.28 10.16 30.36
N ASN A 195 -3.35 10.57 29.49
CA ASN A 195 -2.04 9.97 29.23
C ASN A 195 -1.96 8.89 28.15
N LEU A 196 -2.00 9.28 26.88
CA LEU A 196 -1.26 8.60 25.81
C LEU A 196 -0.75 9.65 24.82
N SER A 197 0.56 9.87 24.82
CA SER A 197 1.29 10.46 23.71
C SER A 197 1.32 9.41 22.58
N ALA A 198 0.24 9.37 21.80
CA ALA A 198 0.10 8.56 20.60
C ALA A 198 0.14 9.49 19.38
N PRO A 199 0.92 9.21 18.33
CA PRO A 199 0.84 10.01 17.13
C PRO A 199 -0.45 9.70 16.38
N VAL A 200 -1.25 10.74 16.22
CA VAL A 200 -2.42 10.83 15.34
C VAL A 200 -1.94 10.60 13.89
N LEU A 201 -2.48 9.60 13.20
CA LEU A 201 -2.40 9.55 11.74
C LEU A 201 -3.62 10.30 11.18
N THR A 202 -3.37 11.48 10.63
CA THR A 202 -4.16 11.92 9.48
C THR A 202 -3.95 10.87 8.40
N ASN A 203 -5.04 10.39 7.78
CA ASN A 203 -5.03 9.32 6.76
C ASN A 203 -4.08 9.60 5.58
N THR A 204 -3.66 10.86 5.43
CA THR A 204 -2.69 11.37 4.47
C THR A 204 -1.38 11.72 5.17
N VAL A 205 -0.29 11.13 4.69
CA VAL A 205 1.08 11.52 5.05
C VAL A 205 1.51 12.61 4.07
N LEU A 206 1.75 13.81 4.60
CA LEU A 206 2.15 14.96 3.80
C LEU A 206 3.64 14.89 3.44
N GLY A 207 3.95 15.25 2.20
CA GLY A 207 5.32 15.42 1.73
C GLY A 207 6.02 16.61 2.41
N PRO A 208 7.34 16.60 2.53
CA PRO A 208 8.08 17.58 3.31
C PRO A 208 8.11 19.00 2.72
N THR A 209 7.86 19.18 1.42
CA THR A 209 8.01 20.48 0.75
C THR A 209 6.78 20.87 -0.10
N SER A 210 6.52 22.17 -0.18
CA SER A 210 5.61 22.79 -1.14
C SER A 210 6.17 24.16 -1.56
N GLY A 211 5.67 24.73 -2.66
CA GLY A 211 6.15 26.03 -3.13
C GLY A 211 5.69 26.38 -4.54
N SER A 212 5.79 27.65 -4.91
CA SER A 212 5.32 28.15 -6.21
C SER A 212 6.27 27.86 -7.37
N THR A 213 7.49 27.39 -7.10
CA THR A 213 8.49 27.06 -8.13
C THR A 213 8.50 25.56 -8.37
N ALA A 214 8.06 25.15 -9.55
CA ALA A 214 8.07 23.75 -9.94
C ALA A 214 9.50 23.27 -10.21
N GLY A 215 9.81 22.04 -9.80
CA GLY A 215 11.14 21.47 -9.99
C GLY A 215 11.25 20.04 -9.50
N ALA A 216 12.25 19.34 -10.03
CA ALA A 216 12.69 18.07 -9.48
C ALA A 216 13.32 18.28 -8.09
N LEU A 217 13.09 17.32 -7.22
CA LEU A 217 13.73 17.17 -5.93
C LEU A 217 14.42 15.80 -5.90
N ASP A 218 15.48 15.69 -5.11
CA ASP A 218 16.08 14.37 -4.84
C ASP A 218 15.37 13.77 -3.64
N GLY A 219 14.55 12.74 -3.87
CA GLY A 219 13.78 12.07 -2.82
C GLY A 219 14.66 11.32 -1.81
N ASN A 220 15.91 11.01 -2.17
CA ASN A 220 16.89 10.43 -1.26
C ASN A 220 17.50 11.45 -0.29
N ASP A 221 17.36 12.74 -0.56
CA ASP A 221 17.79 13.78 0.38
C ASP A 221 16.87 13.75 1.61
N PRO A 222 17.39 13.65 2.85
CA PRO A 222 16.58 13.70 4.06
C PRO A 222 15.69 14.94 4.21
N ALA A 223 16.00 16.04 3.51
CA ALA A 223 15.12 17.22 3.45
C ALA A 223 13.84 16.97 2.64
N ASN A 224 13.86 15.99 1.74
CA ASN A 224 12.77 15.62 0.85
C ASN A 224 12.19 14.23 1.17
N SER A 225 12.60 13.60 2.28
CA SER A 225 12.06 12.30 2.72
C SER A 225 11.59 12.31 4.17
N VAL A 226 10.64 11.42 4.48
CA VAL A 226 10.16 11.18 5.84
C VAL A 226 9.94 9.69 6.08
N ARG A 227 10.56 9.15 7.14
CA ARG A 227 10.27 7.77 7.60
C ARG A 227 8.91 7.74 8.28
N VAL A 228 8.00 6.94 7.75
CA VAL A 228 6.67 6.74 8.31
C VAL A 228 6.62 5.41 9.05
N ARG A 229 5.94 5.41 10.20
CA ARG A 229 5.57 4.19 10.93
C ARG A 229 4.07 4.23 11.26
N ALA A 230 3.29 3.44 10.54
CA ALA A 230 1.87 3.24 10.79
C ALA A 230 1.64 1.96 11.60
N VAL A 231 0.98 2.08 12.74
CA VAL A 231 0.52 0.94 13.55
C VAL A 231 -0.95 0.71 13.23
N VAL A 232 -1.27 -0.50 12.78
CA VAL A 232 -2.62 -0.93 12.47
C VAL A 232 -3.07 -1.89 13.55
N GLU A 233 -3.98 -1.42 14.40
CA GLU A 233 -4.59 -2.23 15.45
C GLU A 233 -5.77 -3.02 14.89
N LEU A 234 -5.71 -4.34 15.08
CA LEU A 234 -6.59 -5.37 14.52
C LEU A 234 -7.27 -6.15 15.66
N PHE A 235 -7.78 -5.43 16.66
CA PHE A 235 -8.44 -6.02 17.83
C PHE A 235 -9.97 -5.84 17.75
N GLY A 236 -10.72 -6.93 17.92
CA GLY A 236 -12.19 -6.95 17.91
C GLY A 236 -12.77 -8.09 17.06
N GLU A 237 -14.07 -8.36 17.20
CA GLU A 237 -14.73 -9.38 16.38
C GLU A 237 -14.62 -9.02 14.88
N GLY A 238 -14.06 -9.92 14.08
CA GLY A 238 -13.85 -9.72 12.64
C GLY A 238 -12.64 -8.85 12.27
N LEU A 239 -11.88 -8.35 13.26
CA LEU A 239 -10.75 -7.45 13.02
C LEU A 239 -9.38 -8.13 13.10
N SER A 240 -9.27 -9.37 13.57
CA SER A 240 -8.00 -10.12 13.57
C SER A 240 -7.54 -10.46 12.15
N TRP A 241 -6.23 -10.58 11.94
CA TRP A 241 -5.68 -11.15 10.72
C TRP A 241 -5.41 -12.63 10.94
N ASP A 242 -6.39 -13.48 10.61
CA ASP A 242 -6.36 -14.92 10.89
C ASP A 242 -5.61 -15.69 9.80
N ASN A 243 -5.26 -16.95 10.06
CA ASN A 243 -4.61 -17.77 9.03
C ASN A 243 -5.54 -17.97 7.81
N GLY A 244 -5.04 -17.65 6.62
CA GLY A 244 -5.76 -17.64 5.35
C GLY A 244 -6.40 -16.30 4.99
N ASP A 245 -6.49 -15.36 5.93
CA ASP A 245 -6.95 -14.01 5.64
C ASP A 245 -5.90 -13.21 4.88
N GLU A 246 -6.34 -12.23 4.09
CA GLU A 246 -5.46 -11.25 3.46
C GLU A 246 -5.50 -9.90 4.18
N PHE A 247 -4.33 -9.29 4.32
CA PHE A 247 -4.16 -7.89 4.68
C PHE A 247 -3.75 -7.12 3.44
N VAL A 248 -4.53 -6.12 3.07
CA VAL A 248 -4.28 -5.28 1.91
C VAL A 248 -4.07 -3.86 2.38
N PHE A 249 -2.98 -3.23 1.97
CA PHE A 249 -2.80 -1.79 2.16
C PHE A 249 -2.59 -1.09 0.83
N ARG A 250 -2.96 0.18 0.78
CA ARG A 250 -2.95 1.00 -0.42
C ARG A 250 -2.56 2.43 -0.09
N PHE A 251 -1.60 2.93 -0.84
CA PHE A 251 -1.28 4.35 -0.98
C PHE A 251 -2.12 4.93 -2.11
N THR A 252 -2.73 6.08 -1.87
CA THR A 252 -3.49 6.84 -2.85
C THR A 252 -2.93 8.25 -2.96
N ASP A 253 -2.47 8.58 -4.15
CA ASP A 253 -2.12 9.93 -4.59
C ASP A 253 -3.35 10.55 -5.24
N ILE A 254 -3.76 11.72 -4.74
CA ILE A 254 -4.97 12.40 -5.20
C ILE A 254 -4.55 13.38 -6.30
N ASN A 255 -5.34 13.49 -7.36
CA ASN A 255 -5.20 14.59 -8.31
C ASN A 255 -5.72 15.87 -7.66
N ASP A 256 -4.82 16.62 -7.03
CA ASP A 256 -5.17 17.84 -6.33
C ASP A 256 -5.49 18.96 -7.33
N ALA A 257 -6.10 20.03 -6.82
CA ALA A 257 -6.33 21.21 -7.63
C ALA A 257 -5.00 21.88 -8.01
N GLY A 258 -4.73 21.95 -9.31
CA GLY A 258 -3.53 22.58 -9.87
C GLY A 258 -2.53 21.56 -10.40
N ASN A 259 -1.24 21.89 -10.32
CA ASN A 259 -0.18 20.93 -10.62
C ASN A 259 0.16 20.14 -9.36
N ASP A 260 0.47 18.85 -9.54
CA ASP A 260 0.79 17.96 -8.43
C ASP A 260 2.29 17.80 -8.23
N HIS A 261 2.62 17.52 -6.98
CA HIS A 261 3.89 17.05 -6.49
C HIS A 261 4.07 15.59 -6.92
N GLY A 262 5.31 15.12 -6.88
CA GLY A 262 5.66 13.73 -7.16
C GLY A 262 6.14 13.06 -5.89
N PHE A 263 5.50 11.96 -5.53
CA PHE A 263 5.83 11.19 -4.32
C PHE A 263 6.16 9.75 -4.66
N GLY A 264 7.17 9.21 -4.00
CA GLY A 264 7.54 7.80 -4.01
C GLY A 264 7.49 7.20 -2.61
N ILE A 265 7.36 5.88 -2.56
CA ILE A 265 7.63 5.10 -1.36
C ILE A 265 8.87 4.23 -1.60
N ASP A 266 9.65 4.06 -0.54
CA ASP A 266 10.77 3.13 -0.51
C ASP A 266 10.92 2.43 0.87
N ASN A 267 11.76 1.41 0.96
CA ASN A 267 12.12 0.65 2.16
C ASN A 267 10.89 0.26 2.99
N VAL A 268 9.88 -0.26 2.29
CA VAL A 268 8.63 -0.72 2.86
C VAL A 268 8.91 -1.94 3.71
N VAL A 269 8.41 -1.92 4.93
CA VAL A 269 8.51 -3.01 5.89
C VAL A 269 7.13 -3.25 6.50
N VAL A 270 6.64 -4.47 6.40
CA VAL A 270 5.40 -4.91 7.06
C VAL A 270 5.75 -5.98 8.08
N VAL A 271 5.60 -5.66 9.37
CA VAL A 271 5.81 -6.60 10.46
C VAL A 271 4.50 -6.81 11.18
N PRO A 272 3.89 -8.00 11.06
CA PRO A 272 2.77 -8.35 11.91
C PRO A 272 3.32 -8.68 13.30
N GLU A 273 2.79 -8.07 14.36
CA GLU A 273 3.30 -8.37 15.70
C GLU A 273 2.56 -9.59 16.26
N PRO A 274 3.27 -10.62 16.76
CA PRO A 274 2.61 -11.70 17.48
C PRO A 274 1.83 -11.13 18.68
N ALA A 275 0.59 -11.57 18.89
CA ALA A 275 -0.25 -11.11 20.01
C ALA A 275 0.42 -11.28 21.41
N SER A 276 1.50 -12.06 21.50
CA SER A 276 2.30 -12.32 22.70
C SER A 276 3.08 -11.11 23.24
N PHE A 277 3.44 -10.09 22.44
CA PHE A 277 4.09 -8.89 23.00
C PHE A 277 3.12 -7.98 23.77
N ALA A 278 1.85 -7.92 23.37
CA ALA A 278 0.80 -7.26 24.15
C ALA A 278 0.57 -7.94 25.50
N VAL A 279 0.71 -9.28 25.56
CA VAL A 279 0.60 -10.07 26.80
C VAL A 279 1.82 -9.87 27.72
N MET A 280 3.03 -9.70 27.18
CA MET A 280 4.22 -9.41 27.98
C MET A 280 4.14 -8.04 28.68
N GLY A 281 3.56 -7.03 28.03
CA GLY A 281 3.29 -5.73 28.65
C GLY A 281 2.30 -5.81 29.82
N LEU A 282 1.23 -6.59 29.67
CA LEU A 282 0.23 -6.81 30.73
C LEU A 282 0.76 -7.71 31.87
N GLY A 283 1.59 -8.70 31.56
CA GLY A 283 2.20 -9.60 32.56
C GLY A 283 3.15 -8.89 33.52
N LEU A 284 3.92 -7.90 33.02
CA LEU A 284 4.79 -7.06 33.85
C LEU A 284 4.00 -6.10 34.75
N LEU A 285 2.89 -5.53 34.28
CA LEU A 285 1.97 -4.71 35.08
C LEU A 285 1.24 -5.54 36.17
N GLY A 286 0.90 -6.79 35.87
CA GLY A 286 0.33 -7.75 36.84
C GLY A 286 1.30 -8.14 37.97
N LEU A 287 2.61 -8.18 37.68
CA LEU A 287 3.64 -8.47 38.69
C LEU A 287 3.98 -7.27 39.57
N VAL A 288 3.84 -6.04 39.08
CA VAL A 288 4.06 -4.81 39.87
C VAL A 288 2.88 -4.52 40.81
N SER A 289 1.64 -4.86 40.43
CA SER A 289 0.44 -4.58 41.25
C SER A 289 0.24 -5.54 42.44
N ARG A 290 0.98 -6.66 42.52
CA ARG A 290 0.81 -7.66 43.61
C ARG A 290 1.65 -7.41 44.87
N ARG A 291 2.43 -6.32 44.94
CA ARG A 291 3.18 -5.93 46.15
C ARG A 291 2.59 -4.68 46.82
N ARG A 292 1.38 -4.79 47.40
CA ARG A 292 0.92 -3.92 48.49
C ARG A 292 -0.25 -4.54 49.25
N LYS A 293 0.07 -5.39 50.23
CA LYS A 293 -0.69 -5.53 51.48
C LYS A 293 0.27 -5.92 52.61
N ARG A 294 0.64 -4.94 53.43
CA ARG A 294 0.63 -5.00 54.89
C ARG A 294 0.32 -3.60 55.40
#